data_AF-A0AAV4FXG9-F1
#
_entry.id   AF-A0AAV4FXG9-F1
#
_cell.length_a   1.000
_cell.length_b   1.000
_cell.length_c   1.000
_cell.angle_alpha   90.00
_cell.angle_beta   90.00
_cell.angle_gamma   90.00
#
_symmetry.space_group_name_H-M   'P 1'
#
loop_
_entity.id
_entity.type
_entity.pdbx_description
1 polymer ?
#
loop_
_entity_poly.entity_id
_entity_poly.type
_entity_poly.pdbx_seq_one_letter_code
_entity_poly.pdbx_strand_id
1 'polypeptide(L)'
;MTQLEFLFPVPYSQGWRVIFFFRDDVDNFTVTKQIFDELELGTYSEQDCRLVRHVCSLVSKRAAYLASAGIACLLNKMGRKEATVGVDGSLYRFHPFFHDLMMEKISQLIRPNLSCNVIVDFMR
;
A
#
# COMPACT_ATOMS: atom_id res chain seq x y z
N MET A 1 8.78 -27.63 9.16
CA MET A 1 9.83 -26.72 9.64
C MET A 1 10.74 -26.43 8.45
N THR A 2 10.26 -25.59 7.53
CA THR A 2 10.82 -25.45 6.17
C THR A 2 11.80 -24.29 6.10
N GLN A 3 13.00 -24.60 5.59
CA GLN A 3 14.15 -23.71 5.42
C GLN A 3 13.97 -22.67 4.31
N LEU A 4 13.01 -21.73 4.49
CA LEU A 4 12.83 -20.59 3.58
C LEU A 4 12.78 -19.23 4.30
N GLU A 5 13.03 -19.17 5.61
CA GLU A 5 13.03 -17.92 6.39
C GLU A 5 14.36 -17.13 6.32
N PHE A 6 15.36 -17.60 5.58
CA PHE A 6 16.73 -17.04 5.64
C PHE A 6 17.07 -15.95 4.61
N LEU A 7 16.14 -15.50 3.75
CA LEU A 7 16.47 -14.45 2.77
C LEU A 7 16.08 -13.02 3.19
N PHE A 8 15.36 -12.83 4.30
CA PHE A 8 15.06 -11.49 4.85
C PHE A 8 14.88 -11.58 6.38
N PRO A 9 15.82 -11.07 7.20
CA PRO A 9 15.74 -11.13 8.65
C PRO A 9 14.82 -10.02 9.16
N VAL A 10 13.52 -10.12 8.90
CA VAL A 10 12.56 -9.14 9.46
C VAL A 10 11.35 -9.88 10.03
N PRO A 11 11.09 -9.80 11.35
CA PRO A 11 10.00 -10.54 11.98
C PRO A 11 8.64 -10.20 11.35
N TYR A 12 7.71 -11.15 11.34
CA TYR A 12 6.35 -11.02 10.77
C TYR A 12 5.56 -9.78 11.25
N SER A 13 5.94 -9.13 12.35
CA SER A 13 5.41 -7.83 12.81
C SER A 13 5.83 -6.62 11.97
N GLN A 14 6.77 -6.81 11.02
CA GLN A 14 7.45 -5.75 10.26
C GLN A 14 7.00 -5.63 8.79
N GLY A 15 5.87 -6.26 8.42
CA GLY A 15 5.31 -6.20 7.06
C GLY A 15 4.95 -4.78 6.55
N TRP A 16 5.08 -3.77 7.41
CA TRP A 16 4.76 -2.37 7.16
C TRP A 16 5.93 -1.54 6.63
N ARG A 17 7.16 -2.08 6.57
CA ARG A 17 8.38 -1.32 6.22
C ARG A 17 8.37 -0.71 4.81
N VAL A 18 7.55 -1.21 3.89
CA VAL A 18 7.37 -0.59 2.55
C VAL A 18 6.70 0.79 2.64
N ILE A 19 5.90 1.04 3.68
CA ILE A 19 5.21 2.32 3.91
C ILE A 19 6.18 3.40 4.38
N PHE A 20 7.26 3.01 5.06
CA PHE A 20 8.23 3.93 5.65
C PHE A 20 8.98 4.77 4.60
N PHE A 21 9.18 4.26 3.38
CA PHE A 21 9.78 5.03 2.28
C PHE A 21 8.95 6.25 1.84
N PHE A 22 7.65 6.30 2.17
CA PHE A 22 6.78 7.44 1.87
C PHE A 22 6.80 8.51 2.95
N ARG A 23 7.38 8.22 4.12
CA ARG A 23 7.50 9.19 5.22
C ARG A 23 8.64 10.18 5.00
N ASP A 24 9.60 9.84 4.14
CA ASP A 24 10.71 10.71 3.80
C ASP A 24 10.29 11.89 2.90
N ASP A 25 10.81 13.08 3.19
CA ASP A 25 10.70 14.25 2.30
C ASP A 25 11.45 13.99 0.98
N VAL A 26 11.11 14.75 -0.07
CA VAL A 26 11.62 14.54 -1.44
C VAL A 26 13.16 14.52 -1.52
N ASP A 27 13.82 15.20 -0.59
CA ASP A 27 15.28 15.33 -0.53
C ASP A 27 15.90 14.88 0.79
N ASN A 28 15.11 14.32 1.71
CA ASN A 28 15.62 13.82 2.98
C ASN A 28 15.25 12.34 3.18
N PHE A 29 16.10 11.46 2.63
CA PHE A 29 15.97 10.00 2.66
C PHE A 29 16.36 9.37 3.99
N THR A 30 16.07 10.02 5.13
CA THR A 30 16.59 9.57 6.44
C THR A 30 16.09 8.16 6.78
N VAL A 31 14.81 7.89 6.59
CA VAL A 31 14.20 6.58 6.86
C VAL A 31 14.68 5.54 5.85
N THR A 32 14.80 5.92 4.59
CA THR A 32 15.32 5.07 3.50
C THR A 32 16.76 4.64 3.78
N LYS A 33 17.63 5.57 4.21
CA LYS A 33 19.02 5.30 4.58
C LYS A 33 19.10 4.36 5.80
N GLN A 34 18.29 4.60 6.83
CA GLN A 34 18.17 3.70 7.98
C GLN A 34 17.77 2.27 7.56
N ILE A 35 16.82 2.13 6.63
CA ILE A 35 16.42 0.82 6.11
C ILE A 35 17.58 0.16 5.35
N PHE A 36 18.35 0.92 4.58
CA PHE A 36 19.51 0.39 3.88
C PHE A 36 20.61 -0.08 4.84
N ASP A 37 20.88 0.68 5.91
CA ASP A 37 21.81 0.30 6.97
C ASP A 37 21.35 -0.97 7.69
N GLU A 38 20.06 -1.08 8.02
CA GLU A 38 19.46 -2.28 8.64
C GLU A 38 19.47 -3.51 7.71
N LEU A 39 19.44 -3.30 6.40
CA LEU A 39 19.54 -4.35 5.39
C LEU A 39 20.99 -4.72 5.08
N GLU A 40 21.97 -4.09 5.75
CA GLU A 40 23.40 -4.26 5.53
C GLU A 40 23.77 -4.10 4.04
N LEU A 41 23.03 -3.24 3.34
CA LEU A 41 23.41 -2.82 1.99
C LEU A 41 24.68 -1.99 2.13
N GLY A 42 25.70 -2.28 1.31
CA GLY A 42 27.00 -1.60 1.37
C GLY A 42 26.92 -0.10 1.05
N THR A 43 27.84 0.42 0.25
CA THR A 43 27.77 1.83 -0.14
C THR A 43 26.57 2.09 -1.05
N TYR A 44 25.63 2.94 -0.62
CA TYR A 44 24.48 3.38 -1.41
C TYR A 44 24.54 4.88 -1.70
N SER A 45 24.02 5.28 -2.86
CA SER A 45 23.94 6.69 -3.27
C SER A 45 22.54 7.27 -3.00
N GLU A 46 22.43 8.60 -3.05
CA GLU A 46 21.12 9.28 -2.98
C GLU A 46 20.22 8.92 -4.17
N GLN A 47 20.81 8.62 -5.34
CA GLN A 47 20.10 8.09 -6.48
C GLN A 47 19.42 6.75 -6.17
N ASP A 48 20.06 5.86 -5.41
CA ASP A 48 19.49 4.56 -5.04
C ASP A 48 18.30 4.74 -4.10
N CYS A 49 18.39 5.70 -3.17
CA CYS A 49 17.29 6.08 -2.29
C CYS A 49 16.07 6.57 -3.09
N ARG A 50 16.30 7.41 -4.11
CA ARG A 50 15.25 7.89 -5.03
C ARG A 50 14.61 6.75 -5.82
N LEU A 51 15.42 5.84 -6.35
CA LEU A 51 14.96 4.70 -7.13
C LEU A 51 14.10 3.75 -6.29
N VAL A 52 14.55 3.39 -5.09
CA VAL A 52 13.78 2.50 -4.20
C VAL A 52 12.46 3.14 -3.81
N ARG A 53 12.45 4.43 -3.44
CA ARG A 53 11.19 5.15 -3.17
C ARG A 53 10.25 5.14 -4.38
N HIS A 54 10.78 5.35 -5.58
CA HIS A 54 9.97 5.34 -6.80
C HIS A 54 9.37 3.96 -7.06
N VAL A 55 10.16 2.89 -6.93
CA VAL A 55 9.67 1.51 -7.09
C VAL A 55 8.61 1.19 -6.05
N CYS A 56 8.81 1.54 -4.78
CA CYS A 56 7.82 1.36 -3.73
C CYS A 56 6.50 2.10 -4.04
N SER A 57 6.57 3.33 -4.58
CA SER A 57 5.41 4.09 -5.08
C SER A 57 4.62 3.32 -6.14
N LEU A 58 5.31 2.77 -7.14
CA LEU A 58 4.68 1.99 -8.20
C LEU A 58 4.06 0.69 -7.68
N VAL A 59 4.74 -0.01 -6.78
CA VAL A 59 4.24 -1.26 -6.19
C VAL A 59 2.99 -1.01 -5.34
N SER A 60 3.01 0.01 -4.46
CA SER A 60 1.85 0.40 -3.66
C SER A 60 0.67 0.81 -4.53
N LYS A 61 0.91 1.60 -5.59
CA LYS A 61 -0.13 2.01 -6.54
C LYS A 61 -0.77 0.82 -7.25
N ARG A 62 0.06 -0.14 -7.69
CA ARG A 62 -0.44 -1.38 -8.31
C ARG A 62 -1.27 -2.20 -7.33
N ALA A 63 -0.82 -2.31 -6.08
CA ALA A 63 -1.55 -3.04 -5.04
C ALA A 63 -2.93 -2.40 -4.78
N ALA A 64 -3.01 -1.07 -4.69
CA ALA A 64 -4.28 -0.35 -4.54
C ALA A 64 -5.23 -0.65 -5.72
N TYR A 65 -4.72 -0.60 -6.95
CA TYR A 65 -5.55 -0.83 -8.15
C TYR A 65 -6.08 -2.26 -8.25
N LEU A 66 -5.28 -3.26 -7.89
CA LEU A 66 -5.72 -4.66 -7.87
C LEU A 66 -6.80 -4.88 -6.81
N ALA A 67 -6.64 -4.31 -5.62
CA ALA A 67 -7.65 -4.36 -4.57
C ALA A 67 -8.95 -3.66 -5.00
N SER A 68 -8.86 -2.46 -5.60
CA SER A 68 -10.00 -1.73 -6.16
C SER A 68 -10.76 -2.54 -7.21
N ALA A 69 -10.06 -3.24 -8.10
CA ALA A 69 -10.69 -4.06 -9.13
C ALA A 69 -11.50 -5.22 -8.52
N GLY A 70 -10.99 -5.84 -7.46
CA GLY A 70 -11.72 -6.86 -6.70
C GLY A 70 -12.99 -6.30 -6.05
N ILE A 71 -12.89 -5.14 -5.39
CA ILE A 71 -14.02 -4.46 -4.76
C ILE A 71 -15.06 -4.06 -5.83
N ALA A 72 -14.64 -3.43 -6.93
CA ALA A 72 -15.53 -3.03 -8.01
C ALA A 72 -16.26 -4.21 -8.64
N CYS A 73 -15.59 -5.35 -8.82
CA CYS A 73 -16.20 -6.59 -9.30
C CYS A 73 -17.33 -7.05 -8.36
N LEU A 74 -17.09 -7.06 -7.05
CA LEU A 74 -18.11 -7.43 -6.06
C LEU A 74 -19.29 -6.47 -6.05
N LEU A 75 -19.04 -5.16 -6.08
CA LEU A 75 -20.08 -4.14 -6.14
C LEU A 75 -20.95 -4.28 -7.39
N ASN A 76 -20.32 -4.48 -8.54
CA ASN A 76 -21.00 -4.69 -9.82
C ASN A 76 -21.84 -5.98 -9.82
N LYS A 77 -21.39 -7.03 -9.12
CA LYS A 77 -22.12 -8.29 -8.97
C LYS A 77 -23.29 -8.17 -7.99
N MET A 78 -23.11 -7.45 -6.89
CA MET A 78 -24.16 -7.25 -5.88
C MET A 78 -25.31 -6.36 -6.39
N GLY A 79 -25.01 -5.38 -7.25
CA GLY A 79 -26.02 -4.52 -7.87
C GLY A 79 -26.74 -3.59 -6.89
N ARG A 80 -26.16 -3.33 -5.71
CA ARG A 80 -26.73 -2.41 -4.70
C ARG A 80 -26.32 -0.98 -5.02
N LYS A 81 -27.30 -0.06 -5.10
CA LYS A 81 -27.08 1.35 -5.43
C LYS A 81 -26.04 2.03 -4.53
N GLU A 82 -26.04 1.68 -3.24
CA GLU A 82 -25.06 2.18 -2.27
C GLU A 82 -24.47 1.01 -1.49
N ALA A 83 -23.15 1.03 -1.29
CA ALA A 83 -22.45 0.06 -0.48
C ALA A 83 -21.31 0.71 0.31
N THR A 84 -21.11 0.22 1.53
CA THR A 84 -19.99 0.63 2.38
C THR A 84 -19.06 -0.56 2.57
N VAL A 85 -17.79 -0.38 2.24
CA VAL A 85 -16.76 -1.41 2.39
C VAL A 85 -15.91 -1.06 3.61
N GLY A 86 -15.96 -1.91 4.62
CA GLY A 86 -15.04 -1.83 5.76
C GLY A 86 -13.68 -2.38 5.37
N VAL A 87 -12.64 -1.57 5.49
CA VAL A 87 -11.25 -2.00 5.27
C VAL A 87 -10.50 -1.90 6.58
N ASP A 88 -9.85 -3.01 6.95
CA ASP A 88 -8.86 -3.02 8.00
C ASP A 88 -7.53 -3.54 7.46
N GLY A 89 -6.45 -2.92 7.90
CA GLY A 89 -5.13 -3.12 7.35
C GLY A 89 -4.33 -1.85 7.49
N SER A 90 -3.22 -1.93 8.20
CA SER A 90 -2.42 -0.76 8.50
C SER A 90 -1.70 -0.15 7.28
N LEU A 91 -1.70 -0.85 6.13
CA LEU A 91 -1.25 -0.33 4.84
C LEU A 91 -2.20 0.75 4.36
N TYR A 92 -3.49 0.46 4.45
CA TYR A 92 -4.52 1.44 4.16
C TYR A 92 -4.50 2.59 5.18
N ARG A 93 -4.23 2.29 6.47
CA ARG A 93 -4.21 3.30 7.54
C ARG A 93 -3.01 4.26 7.46
N PHE A 94 -1.81 3.74 7.18
CA PHE A 94 -0.57 4.52 7.28
C PHE A 94 -0.03 5.00 5.94
N HIS A 95 -0.52 4.48 4.81
CA HIS A 95 -0.04 4.92 3.49
C HIS A 95 -0.80 6.17 3.02
N PRO A 96 -0.11 7.31 2.81
CA PRO A 96 -0.76 8.61 2.62
C PRO A 96 -1.69 8.66 1.39
N PHE A 97 -1.34 7.96 0.31
CA PHE A 97 -2.08 8.02 -0.96
C PHE A 97 -2.97 6.79 -1.23
N PHE A 98 -3.03 5.82 -0.32
CA PHE A 98 -3.64 4.52 -0.66
C PHE A 98 -5.16 4.59 -0.74
N HIS A 99 -5.78 5.34 0.16
CA HIS A 99 -7.22 5.60 0.15
C HIS A 99 -7.65 6.25 -1.18
N ASP A 100 -7.00 7.34 -1.56
CA ASP A 100 -7.35 8.12 -2.75
C ASP A 100 -7.19 7.30 -4.02
N LEU A 101 -6.05 6.60 -4.16
CA LEU A 101 -5.80 5.73 -5.31
C LEU A 101 -6.83 4.59 -5.40
N MET A 102 -7.25 4.06 -4.25
CA MET A 102 -8.25 3.00 -4.21
C MET A 102 -9.62 3.52 -4.66
N MET A 103 -10.08 4.63 -4.08
CA MET A 103 -11.37 5.26 -4.37
C MET A 103 -11.45 5.74 -5.82
N GLU A 104 -10.38 6.36 -6.33
CA GLU A 104 -10.27 6.79 -7.72
C GLU A 104 -10.41 5.59 -8.68
N LYS A 105 -9.77 4.46 -8.37
CA LYS A 105 -9.84 3.28 -9.23
C LYS A 105 -11.19 2.57 -9.12
N ILE A 106 -11.81 2.54 -7.94
CA ILE A 106 -13.15 1.97 -7.76
C ILE A 106 -14.16 2.76 -8.58
N SER A 107 -14.15 4.10 -8.51
CA SER A 107 -15.09 4.94 -9.25
C SER A 107 -14.98 4.77 -10.78
N GLN A 108 -13.78 4.47 -11.28
CA GLN A 108 -13.55 4.17 -12.70
C GLN A 108 -14.07 2.79 -13.15
N LEU A 109 -14.23 1.83 -12.22
CA LEU A 109 -14.54 0.43 -12.54
C LEU A 109 -15.98 0.01 -12.19
N ILE A 110 -16.66 0.76 -11.32
CA ILE A 110 -18.06 0.49 -10.97
C ILE A 110 -19.02 1.01 -12.05
N ARG A 111 -20.19 0.39 -12.16
CA ARG A 111 -21.26 0.92 -13.04
C ARG A 111 -21.71 2.30 -12.56
N PRO A 112 -22.14 3.20 -13.46
CA PRO A 112 -22.48 4.60 -13.14
C PRO A 112 -23.64 4.77 -12.14
N ASN A 113 -24.42 3.72 -11.88
CA ASN A 113 -25.57 3.73 -10.98
C ASN A 113 -25.25 3.22 -9.56
N LEU A 114 -23.97 2.96 -9.27
CA LEU A 114 -23.49 2.41 -8.01
C LEU A 114 -22.59 3.44 -7.34
N SER A 115 -22.75 3.65 -6.03
CA SER A 115 -21.84 4.43 -5.19
C SER A 115 -21.20 3.51 -4.15
N CYS A 116 -19.93 3.78 -3.84
CA CYS A 116 -19.18 3.03 -2.84
C CYS A 116 -18.42 3.99 -1.94
N ASN A 117 -18.56 3.79 -0.64
CA ASN A 117 -17.73 4.44 0.38
C ASN A 117 -16.85 3.40 1.05
N VAL A 118 -15.58 3.73 1.26
CA VAL A 118 -14.64 2.86 1.97
C VAL A 118 -14.31 3.51 3.31
N ILE A 119 -14.57 2.78 4.40
CA ILE A 119 -14.35 3.25 5.76
C ILE A 119 -13.24 2.44 6.43
N VAL A 120 -12.45 3.12 7.25
CA VAL A 120 -11.45 2.52 8.14
C VAL A 120 -12.11 2.31 9.50
N ASP A 121 -11.84 1.16 10.12
CA ASP A 121 -12.40 0.70 11.40
C ASP A 121 -13.88 0.27 11.34
N PHE A 122 -14.08 -1.03 11.12
CA PHE A 122 -15.38 -1.71 11.31
C PHE A 122 -15.49 -2.38 12.69
N MET A 123 -14.51 -2.22 13.58
CA MET A 123 -14.39 -3.02 14.82
C MET A 123 -14.20 -2.18 16.10
N ARG A 124 -14.79 -0.98 16.15
CA ARG A 124 -15.01 -0.24 17.41
C ARG A 124 -16.47 0.12 17.57
#